data_AF-A0A4Y8R6N9-F1
#
_entry.id   AF-A0A4Y8R6N9-F1
#
_cell.length_a   1.000
_cell.length_b   1.000
_cell.length_c   1.000
_cell.angle_alpha   90.00
_cell.angle_beta   90.00
_cell.angle_gamma   90.00
#
_symmetry.space_group_name_H-M   'P 1'
#
loop_
_entity.id
_entity.type
_entity.pdbx_description
1 polymer ?
#
loop_
_entity_poly.entity_id
_entity_poly.type
_entity_poly.pdbx_seq_one_letter_code
_entity_poly.pdbx_strand_id
1 'polypeptide(L)'
;MRARETRRGRGLDDRLQHPVRCGPCRVPDTAQVRSVAEYACDGEALGDLEEDEDLRDVPRLDRRHPQRSVRLARDETLHHQDVERRLRGRAGDTVLVRDPELGHALATPWVALEEPLAQVVRKLLGEWSCTACHGHPFPPIVWRSRLVSPTSAPGAASDQGGPVRDVVGEGASGPPGFAARRRQVFLVAYLGYAACYLVRNNVAVVSDLLTRELGLSVTQVGGLLAGFTLSYGLGKLVMGVVVDQLSLRYAFAWGLGVSAALCCGMAFLREPWALGIALVLIGLVQGACAPAALAMIGAWYPPVLRGSRVAVWNTSQNAGALALPLMISGGLALAGPTDWRVGFWAPGLVALVCAAVVARAGGERPWQEGYPTLRAVYGAEASPAVTVPAEVPYWTLVRVHVLGSPVLALLVILNSLLYLLRFGVLNWLPIYQIQENRLTQFEASLAITAFEWGAIPGSLAFALLARRWPGRMASSAAVAIILLALVLVAYTVSDTADSVVLTVVPLGALVYGPQVIVNVLTLNFVSPRAVGVAVGWVGLGGYLVGALLANTAIPRIAAWSTWDLSLATLVVVCLVCVALCLRLRRHELRLRIGG
;
A
#
# COMPACT_ATOMS: atom_id res chain seq x y z
N MET A 1 39.44 -6.43 -45.13
CA MET A 1 39.02 -7.25 -46.29
C MET A 1 39.53 -8.68 -46.10
N ARG A 2 38.90 -9.66 -46.79
CA ARG A 2 39.32 -11.04 -47.18
C ARG A 2 40.52 -11.76 -46.49
N ALA A 3 40.60 -13.11 -46.35
CA ALA A 3 39.64 -14.24 -46.36
C ALA A 3 40.44 -15.59 -46.30
N ARG A 4 39.82 -16.69 -45.81
CA ARG A 4 40.14 -18.12 -46.14
C ARG A 4 41.50 -18.69 -45.62
N GLU A 5 41.75 -20.01 -45.44
CA GLU A 5 40.89 -21.22 -45.49
C GLU A 5 41.48 -22.49 -44.80
N THR A 6 40.60 -23.32 -44.21
CA THR A 6 40.76 -24.80 -43.96
C THR A 6 41.83 -25.28 -42.94
N ARG A 7 41.89 -26.56 -42.46
CA ARG A 7 41.30 -27.85 -42.91
C ARG A 7 41.21 -28.93 -41.79
N ARG A 8 40.19 -29.80 -41.87
CA ARG A 8 40.00 -31.23 -41.41
C ARG A 8 40.95 -31.86 -40.35
N GLY A 9 40.54 -32.78 -39.46
CA GLY A 9 39.24 -33.46 -39.23
C GLY A 9 39.38 -34.96 -38.80
N ARG A 10 38.24 -35.66 -38.56
CA ARG A 10 38.05 -37.07 -38.04
C ARG A 10 38.13 -37.20 -36.49
N GLY A 11 37.37 -38.09 -35.82
CA GLY A 11 36.18 -38.87 -36.23
C GLY A 11 36.05 -40.25 -35.56
N LEU A 12 34.81 -40.78 -35.47
CA LEU A 12 34.41 -42.13 -35.01
C LEU A 12 34.54 -42.33 -33.46
N ASP A 13 33.72 -43.07 -32.73
CA ASP A 13 32.48 -43.86 -32.98
C ASP A 13 31.88 -44.24 -31.58
N ASP A 14 30.72 -44.89 -31.34
CA ASP A 14 29.45 -45.22 -32.04
C ASP A 14 28.53 -45.84 -30.94
N ARG A 15 27.24 -46.13 -31.23
CA ARG A 15 26.30 -47.00 -30.48
C ARG A 15 25.69 -46.41 -29.19
N LEU A 16 24.43 -46.67 -28.83
CA LEU A 16 23.41 -47.61 -29.37
C LEU A 16 22.01 -46.96 -29.37
N GLN A 17 21.09 -47.47 -30.20
CA GLN A 17 19.70 -46.99 -30.35
C GLN A 17 18.69 -48.03 -29.83
N HIS A 18 17.51 -47.60 -29.37
CA HIS A 18 16.22 -47.82 -30.08
C HIS A 18 15.00 -47.23 -29.32
N PRO A 19 13.89 -46.89 -30.02
CA PRO A 19 12.70 -46.27 -29.43
C PRO A 19 11.48 -47.20 -29.32
N VAL A 20 10.43 -46.77 -28.60
CA VAL A 20 9.09 -47.37 -28.65
C VAL A 20 8.01 -46.29 -28.84
N ARG A 21 7.04 -46.56 -29.73
CA ARG A 21 5.78 -45.81 -29.92
C ARG A 21 4.64 -46.83 -30.03
N CYS A 22 3.48 -46.58 -29.42
CA CYS A 22 2.22 -47.21 -29.85
C CYS A 22 0.95 -46.57 -29.27
N GLY A 23 -0.07 -46.35 -30.12
CA GLY A 23 -1.49 -46.47 -29.77
C GLY A 23 -2.22 -45.29 -29.08
N PRO A 24 -3.40 -44.86 -29.58
CA PRO A 24 -4.31 -43.95 -28.87
C PRO A 24 -5.37 -44.69 -28.02
N CYS A 25 -5.88 -44.05 -26.97
CA CYS A 25 -7.03 -44.54 -26.20
C CYS A 25 -8.34 -43.86 -26.64
N ARG A 26 -9.47 -44.56 -26.44
CA ARG A 26 -10.80 -44.23 -26.99
C ARG A 26 -11.64 -43.31 -26.10
N VAL A 27 -12.55 -42.58 -26.75
CA VAL A 27 -13.73 -41.94 -26.14
C VAL A 27 -14.84 -43.00 -25.96
N PRO A 28 -15.66 -42.95 -24.90
CA PRO A 28 -16.96 -43.62 -24.82
C PRO A 28 -18.11 -42.64 -25.15
N ASP A 29 -18.90 -42.96 -26.17
CA ASP A 29 -20.15 -42.25 -26.52
C ASP A 29 -21.36 -42.84 -25.80
N THR A 30 -22.22 -41.98 -25.21
CA THR A 30 -23.64 -42.29 -24.94
C THR A 30 -24.55 -41.06 -25.12
N ALA A 31 -24.81 -40.76 -26.40
CA ALA A 31 -26.06 -40.26 -27.00
C ALA A 31 -27.12 -39.45 -26.20
N GLN A 32 -27.49 -38.29 -26.77
CA GLN A 32 -28.84 -37.67 -26.85
C GLN A 32 -29.43 -37.10 -25.52
N VAL A 33 -30.07 -35.91 -25.50
CA VAL A 33 -31.21 -35.47 -26.35
C VAL A 33 -31.07 -34.04 -26.93
N ARG A 34 -31.80 -33.82 -28.04
CA ARG A 34 -32.14 -32.61 -28.83
C ARG A 34 -32.70 -31.40 -28.02
N SER A 35 -32.83 -30.15 -28.52
CA SER A 35 -32.40 -29.41 -29.75
C SER A 35 -32.82 -27.91 -29.67
N VAL A 36 -32.60 -27.13 -30.76
CA VAL A 36 -33.08 -25.74 -31.10
C VAL A 36 -32.10 -24.63 -30.73
N ALA A 37 -31.33 -23.93 -31.60
CA ALA A 37 -31.24 -23.83 -33.08
C ALA A 37 -32.45 -23.16 -33.77
N GLU A 38 -32.38 -22.18 -34.68
CA GLU A 38 -31.27 -21.48 -35.41
C GLU A 38 -31.45 -19.93 -35.30
N TYR A 39 -30.58 -18.98 -35.74
CA TYR A 39 -30.08 -18.68 -37.10
C TYR A 39 -28.78 -17.83 -37.11
N ALA A 40 -28.08 -17.83 -38.25
CA ALA A 40 -26.87 -17.04 -38.54
C ALA A 40 -26.79 -16.67 -40.04
N CYS A 41 -25.72 -15.94 -40.43
CA CYS A 41 -25.22 -15.74 -41.82
C CYS A 41 -26.06 -14.84 -42.76
N ASP A 42 -25.51 -14.15 -43.78
CA ASP A 42 -24.10 -13.81 -44.10
C ASP A 42 -24.01 -12.65 -45.15
N GLY A 43 -22.81 -12.05 -45.32
CA GLY A 43 -22.38 -11.29 -46.51
C GLY A 43 -22.85 -9.82 -46.65
N GLU A 44 -22.23 -8.94 -47.46
CA GLU A 44 -20.91 -8.98 -48.14
C GLU A 44 -20.38 -7.53 -48.42
N ALA A 45 -19.05 -7.40 -48.48
CA ALA A 45 -18.13 -6.49 -49.21
C ALA A 45 -18.51 -5.11 -49.85
N LEU A 46 -17.44 -4.35 -50.16
CA LEU A 46 -17.34 -3.02 -50.83
C LEU A 46 -17.81 -1.81 -50.00
N GLY A 47 -17.26 -0.60 -50.16
CA GLY A 47 -16.12 -0.13 -50.95
C GLY A 47 -15.90 1.39 -50.75
N ASP A 48 -14.71 1.93 -51.07
CA ASP A 48 -14.39 3.36 -50.91
C ASP A 48 -15.11 4.26 -51.93
N LEU A 49 -15.37 5.53 -51.58
CA LEU A 49 -15.24 6.73 -52.45
C LEU A 49 -15.51 8.06 -51.69
N GLU A 50 -15.30 9.19 -52.38
CA GLU A 50 -15.06 10.53 -51.82
C GLU A 50 -16.20 11.56 -52.08
N GLU A 51 -16.00 12.78 -51.53
CA GLU A 51 -16.44 14.11 -52.03
C GLU A 51 -17.89 14.68 -51.88
N ASP A 52 -17.91 15.88 -51.27
CA ASP A 52 -18.52 17.15 -51.70
C ASP A 52 -19.93 17.71 -51.30
N GLU A 53 -20.02 19.04 -51.53
CA GLU A 53 -21.04 20.04 -51.15
C GLU A 53 -22.37 19.91 -51.96
N ASP A 54 -23.46 20.68 -51.80
CA ASP A 54 -23.69 22.09 -51.41
C ASP A 54 -25.17 22.25 -50.94
N LEU A 55 -25.77 23.43 -51.12
CA LEU A 55 -27.20 23.78 -51.05
C LEU A 55 -27.79 23.99 -49.65
N ARG A 56 -27.17 24.97 -48.97
CA ARG A 56 -27.80 26.27 -48.64
C ARG A 56 -29.34 26.31 -48.69
N ASP A 57 -29.98 26.73 -47.59
CA ASP A 57 -30.77 27.97 -47.64
C ASP A 57 -30.94 28.63 -46.25
N VAL A 58 -30.94 29.97 -46.19
CA VAL A 58 -31.01 30.76 -44.93
C VAL A 58 -31.63 32.14 -45.16
N PRO A 59 -32.66 32.49 -44.37
CA PRO A 59 -32.80 33.86 -43.86
C PRO A 59 -32.52 33.97 -42.35
N ARG A 60 -31.79 35.03 -41.95
CA ARG A 60 -31.53 35.40 -40.54
C ARG A 60 -32.54 36.44 -40.06
N LEU A 61 -32.86 36.46 -38.76
CA LEU A 61 -33.23 37.65 -37.94
C LEU A 61 -33.51 37.21 -36.48
N ASP A 62 -33.40 38.04 -35.43
CA ASP A 62 -32.17 38.69 -34.92
C ASP A 62 -32.24 38.72 -33.37
N ARG A 63 -31.17 39.16 -32.70
CA ARG A 63 -30.94 39.21 -31.24
C ARG A 63 -32.05 39.89 -30.43
N ARG A 64 -32.30 39.38 -29.20
CA ARG A 64 -32.10 40.12 -27.92
C ARG A 64 -32.48 39.30 -26.65
N HIS A 65 -31.57 39.29 -25.67
CA HIS A 65 -31.87 39.21 -24.23
C HIS A 65 -32.22 40.65 -23.72
N PRO A 66 -32.87 40.89 -22.54
CA PRO A 66 -32.54 40.23 -21.25
C PRO A 66 -33.63 40.12 -20.12
N GLN A 67 -33.23 39.44 -19.03
CA GLN A 67 -33.58 39.68 -17.60
C GLN A 67 -35.02 39.49 -17.02
N ARG A 68 -35.05 38.84 -15.82
CA ARG A 68 -36.00 38.98 -14.68
C ARG A 68 -37.46 38.48 -14.88
N SER A 69 -38.25 38.10 -13.84
CA SER A 69 -37.95 37.57 -12.47
C SER A 69 -39.22 37.13 -11.70
N VAL A 70 -39.12 36.06 -10.88
CA VAL A 70 -39.84 35.85 -9.58
C VAL A 70 -41.36 35.47 -9.54
N ARG A 71 -41.60 34.18 -9.19
CA ARG A 71 -42.60 33.57 -8.24
C ARG A 71 -44.14 33.62 -8.46
N LEU A 72 -44.77 32.58 -7.87
CA LEU A 72 -46.22 32.31 -7.62
C LEU A 72 -47.03 31.88 -8.87
N ALA A 73 -47.98 30.94 -8.82
CA ALA A 73 -48.44 29.97 -7.80
C ALA A 73 -48.32 28.53 -8.38
N ARG A 74 -48.35 27.39 -7.68
CA ARG A 74 -49.17 26.87 -6.57
C ARG A 74 -50.67 26.72 -6.90
N ASP A 75 -51.02 25.77 -7.75
CA ASP A 75 -51.79 24.57 -7.36
C ASP A 75 -51.96 23.61 -8.56
N GLU A 76 -51.51 22.34 -8.42
CA GLU A 76 -52.00 21.20 -9.23
C GLU A 76 -51.56 19.85 -8.64
N THR A 77 -51.96 19.56 -7.40
CA THR A 77 -51.84 18.21 -6.82
C THR A 77 -53.09 17.40 -7.13
N LEU A 78 -53.07 16.53 -8.17
CA LEU A 78 -53.94 15.33 -8.30
C LEU A 78 -53.68 14.56 -9.62
N HIS A 79 -52.62 13.74 -9.70
CA HIS A 79 -52.56 12.49 -10.51
C HIS A 79 -51.20 11.78 -10.36
N HIS A 80 -51.03 10.90 -9.35
CA HIS A 80 -50.00 9.83 -9.40
C HIS A 80 -50.11 8.69 -8.35
N GLN A 81 -51.23 8.55 -7.61
CA GLN A 81 -51.37 7.53 -6.54
C GLN A 81 -51.97 6.16 -6.98
N ASP A 82 -52.37 6.00 -8.24
CA ASP A 82 -53.11 4.79 -8.68
C ASP A 82 -52.27 3.61 -9.19
N VAL A 83 -50.93 3.71 -9.19
CA VAL A 83 -50.05 2.63 -9.65
C VAL A 83 -49.75 1.61 -8.54
N GLU A 84 -49.45 2.06 -7.30
CA GLU A 84 -49.07 1.16 -6.21
C GLU A 84 -50.21 0.28 -5.67
N ARG A 85 -51.48 0.66 -5.92
CA ARG A 85 -52.65 -0.09 -5.43
C ARG A 85 -52.99 -1.35 -6.24
N ARG A 86 -52.39 -1.58 -7.42
CA ARG A 86 -52.71 -2.73 -8.29
C ARG A 86 -51.79 -3.96 -8.13
N LEU A 87 -50.73 -3.88 -7.31
CA LEU A 87 -49.77 -4.98 -7.09
C LEU A 87 -49.83 -5.61 -5.68
N ARG A 88 -50.81 -5.23 -4.84
CA ARG A 88 -51.04 -5.85 -3.52
C ARG A 88 -52.44 -6.47 -3.45
N GLY A 89 -52.66 -7.61 -4.11
CA GLY A 89 -53.99 -8.23 -4.09
C GLY A 89 -54.26 -9.50 -4.91
N ARG A 90 -53.43 -10.55 -4.80
CA ARG A 90 -53.79 -12.00 -4.91
C ARG A 90 -52.53 -12.89 -4.87
N ALA A 91 -52.71 -14.17 -4.51
CA ALA A 91 -51.68 -15.17 -4.21
C ALA A 91 -50.75 -14.78 -3.02
N GLY A 92 -50.80 -15.43 -1.86
CA GLY A 92 -51.60 -16.60 -1.46
C GLY A 92 -50.93 -17.93 -1.81
N ASP A 93 -50.33 -18.55 -0.79
CA ASP A 93 -49.84 -19.93 -0.66
C ASP A 93 -49.15 -20.61 -1.85
N THR A 94 -47.82 -20.74 -1.75
CA THR A 94 -47.12 -21.89 -2.35
C THR A 94 -45.93 -22.29 -1.47
N VAL A 95 -46.04 -23.45 -0.81
CA VAL A 95 -44.93 -24.07 -0.08
C VAL A 95 -44.08 -24.86 -1.07
N LEU A 96 -42.84 -24.43 -1.30
CA LEU A 96 -41.84 -25.23 -2.02
C LEU A 96 -40.50 -25.28 -1.26
N VAL A 97 -40.42 -26.30 -0.41
CA VAL A 97 -39.31 -27.27 -0.28
C VAL A 97 -37.88 -26.73 -0.49
N ARG A 98 -37.06 -26.85 0.56
CA ARG A 98 -35.59 -26.97 0.42
C ARG A 98 -35.27 -28.27 -0.31
N ASP A 99 -34.56 -28.20 -1.43
CA ASP A 99 -33.96 -29.37 -2.06
C ASP A 99 -32.43 -29.37 -1.81
N PRO A 100 -31.87 -30.36 -1.07
CA PRO A 100 -30.47 -30.32 -0.63
C PRO A 100 -29.45 -30.98 -1.58
N GLU A 101 -29.85 -31.45 -2.77
CA GLU A 101 -28.99 -32.27 -3.65
C GLU A 101 -28.49 -31.57 -4.94
N LEU A 102 -27.96 -30.34 -4.82
CA LEU A 102 -27.19 -29.69 -5.90
C LEU A 102 -25.83 -29.15 -5.44
N GLY A 103 -25.26 -29.78 -4.41
CA GLY A 103 -24.06 -29.33 -3.69
C GLY A 103 -22.76 -30.09 -3.96
N HIS A 104 -22.65 -30.95 -4.98
CA HIS A 104 -21.50 -31.85 -5.17
C HIS A 104 -20.99 -32.00 -6.63
N ALA A 105 -20.89 -30.90 -7.40
CA ALA A 105 -20.31 -30.95 -8.75
C ALA A 105 -19.62 -29.65 -9.22
N LEU A 106 -18.63 -29.13 -8.47
CA LEU A 106 -17.60 -28.17 -8.98
C LEU A 106 -16.46 -27.92 -7.94
N ALA A 107 -15.82 -28.99 -7.46
CA ALA A 107 -14.76 -28.90 -6.45
C ALA A 107 -13.44 -29.52 -6.93
N THR A 108 -12.52 -28.69 -7.41
CA THR A 108 -11.14 -29.08 -7.80
C THR A 108 -10.13 -27.96 -7.46
N PRO A 109 -8.83 -28.26 -7.39
CA PRO A 109 -8.25 -29.20 -6.44
C PRO A 109 -7.49 -28.47 -5.30
N TRP A 110 -7.87 -27.23 -4.98
CA TRP A 110 -7.11 -26.33 -4.09
C TRP A 110 -7.36 -26.51 -2.57
N VAL A 111 -8.36 -27.31 -2.18
CA VAL A 111 -8.69 -27.58 -0.75
C VAL A 111 -7.53 -28.30 -0.04
N ALA A 112 -6.70 -29.05 -0.76
CA ALA A 112 -5.54 -29.78 -0.24
C ALA A 112 -4.40 -28.90 0.32
N LEU A 113 -4.51 -27.56 0.25
CA LEU A 113 -3.49 -26.62 0.71
C LEU A 113 -3.84 -25.84 1.99
N GLU A 114 -5.07 -25.93 2.50
CA GLU A 114 -5.47 -25.16 3.70
C GLU A 114 -4.90 -25.75 5.00
N GLU A 115 -4.79 -27.08 5.11
CA GLU A 115 -4.15 -27.75 6.27
C GLU A 115 -2.63 -27.53 6.40
N PRO A 116 -1.78 -27.76 5.37
CA PRO A 116 -0.33 -27.64 5.55
C PRO A 116 0.11 -26.23 5.95
N LEU A 117 -0.52 -25.18 5.41
CA LEU A 117 -0.26 -23.80 5.85
C LEU A 117 -0.69 -23.56 7.29
N ALA A 118 -1.86 -24.06 7.71
CA ALA A 118 -2.34 -23.95 9.08
C ALA A 118 -1.52 -24.80 10.08
N GLN A 119 -0.83 -25.86 9.62
CA GLN A 119 0.15 -26.61 10.42
C GLN A 119 1.51 -25.89 10.50
N VAL A 120 2.02 -25.33 9.39
CA VAL A 120 3.28 -24.57 9.38
C VAL A 120 3.19 -23.34 10.28
N VAL A 121 2.09 -22.58 10.23
CA VAL A 121 1.86 -21.44 11.15
C VAL A 121 1.79 -21.90 12.61
N ARG A 122 1.19 -23.06 12.90
CA ARG A 122 1.15 -23.60 14.28
C ARG A 122 2.52 -24.10 14.76
N LYS A 123 3.31 -24.77 13.92
CA LYS A 123 4.70 -25.17 14.25
C LYS A 123 5.62 -23.97 14.48
N LEU A 124 5.51 -22.92 13.66
CA LEU A 124 6.29 -21.69 13.83
C LEU A 124 5.94 -20.88 15.10
N LEU A 125 4.82 -21.18 15.75
CA LEU A 125 4.34 -20.49 16.95
C LEU A 125 4.39 -21.35 18.22
N GLY A 126 4.84 -22.61 18.16
CA GLY A 126 4.49 -23.60 19.16
C GLY A 126 5.55 -24.64 19.50
N GLU A 127 6.73 -24.22 19.97
CA GLU A 127 7.61 -25.05 20.83
C GLU A 127 8.64 -24.20 21.60
N TRP A 128 8.19 -23.52 22.67
CA TRP A 128 9.04 -22.85 23.66
C TRP A 128 8.59 -23.20 25.09
N SER A 129 8.64 -24.50 25.42
CA SER A 129 8.44 -25.01 26.78
C SER A 129 9.69 -24.76 27.64
N CYS A 130 9.82 -23.56 28.19
CA CYS A 130 10.94 -23.22 29.09
C CYS A 130 10.83 -23.99 30.42
N THR A 131 11.60 -25.07 30.57
CA THR A 131 11.59 -25.98 31.71
C THR A 131 12.33 -25.46 32.96
N ALA A 132 12.62 -24.15 33.03
CA ALA A 132 13.49 -23.57 34.05
C ALA A 132 12.94 -22.25 34.65
N CYS A 133 11.72 -22.28 35.22
CA CYS A 133 11.20 -21.19 36.06
C CYS A 133 10.17 -21.72 37.08
N HIS A 134 10.58 -21.97 38.32
CA HIS A 134 9.66 -22.27 39.42
C HIS A 134 8.95 -21.00 39.93
N GLY A 135 7.68 -21.13 40.33
CA GLY A 135 7.20 -20.45 41.55
C GLY A 135 6.17 -19.32 41.43
N HIS A 136 5.85 -18.78 40.25
CA HIS A 136 4.76 -17.80 40.12
C HIS A 136 3.85 -18.06 38.91
N PRO A 137 2.53 -18.27 39.11
CA PRO A 137 1.60 -18.45 38.01
C PRO A 137 1.30 -17.12 37.30
N PHE A 138 1.46 -17.10 35.97
CA PHE A 138 0.82 -16.08 35.14
C PHE A 138 -0.71 -16.17 35.30
N PRO A 139 -1.44 -15.04 35.35
CA PRO A 139 -2.90 -15.09 35.36
C PRO A 139 -3.41 -15.71 34.05
N PRO A 140 -4.37 -16.65 34.09
CA PRO A 140 -4.85 -17.33 32.89
C PRO A 140 -5.51 -16.34 31.93
N ILE A 141 -5.32 -16.55 30.62
CA ILE A 141 -5.94 -15.76 29.55
C ILE A 141 -7.42 -16.14 29.46
N VAL A 142 -8.24 -15.52 30.33
CA VAL A 142 -9.68 -15.76 30.40
C VAL A 142 -10.39 -15.08 29.24
N TRP A 143 -10.71 -15.86 28.21
CA TRP A 143 -11.60 -15.47 27.10
C TRP A 143 -13.06 -15.32 27.56
N ARG A 144 -13.35 -14.27 28.34
CA ARG A 144 -14.74 -13.88 28.66
C ARG A 144 -15.28 -12.97 27.56
N SER A 145 -15.95 -13.57 26.58
CA SER A 145 -16.90 -12.92 25.69
C SER A 145 -18.11 -12.39 26.47
N ARG A 146 -17.94 -11.26 27.19
CA ARG A 146 -19.07 -10.49 27.70
C ARG A 146 -19.84 -9.91 26.52
N LEU A 147 -20.87 -10.64 26.07
CA LEU A 147 -21.94 -10.09 25.25
C LEU A 147 -22.65 -8.99 26.06
N VAL A 148 -22.19 -7.75 25.88
CA VAL A 148 -22.90 -6.57 26.35
C VAL A 148 -24.02 -6.32 25.36
N SER A 149 -25.25 -6.62 25.76
CA SER A 149 -26.44 -6.26 25.00
C SER A 149 -26.51 -4.73 24.81
N PRO A 150 -26.88 -4.22 23.62
CA PRO A 150 -27.00 -2.79 23.42
C PRO A 150 -28.17 -2.24 24.24
N THR A 151 -27.89 -1.43 25.25
CA THR A 151 -28.91 -0.63 25.92
C THR A 151 -29.51 0.36 24.94
N SER A 152 -30.84 0.49 24.95
CA SER A 152 -31.62 1.34 24.03
C SER A 152 -31.09 2.77 23.92
N ALA A 153 -30.88 3.24 22.69
CA ALA A 153 -30.52 4.63 22.43
C ALA A 153 -31.70 5.59 22.74
N PRO A 154 -31.45 6.78 23.32
CA PRO A 154 -32.46 7.84 23.41
C PRO A 154 -32.91 8.33 22.03
N GLY A 155 -34.09 8.96 21.98
CA GLY A 155 -34.79 9.32 20.75
C GLY A 155 -34.01 10.22 19.77
N ALA A 156 -34.36 10.10 18.49
CA ALA A 156 -33.76 10.89 17.42
C ALA A 156 -34.06 12.39 17.57
N ALA A 157 -33.01 13.21 17.66
CA ALA A 157 -33.11 14.65 17.47
C ALA A 157 -33.16 14.99 15.97
N SER A 158 -33.83 16.09 15.62
CA SER A 158 -34.09 16.48 14.24
C SER A 158 -32.84 16.96 13.50
N ASP A 159 -32.79 16.61 12.21
CA ASP A 159 -31.71 17.00 11.30
C ASP A 159 -31.79 18.49 10.92
N GLN A 160 -30.65 19.18 10.94
CA GLN A 160 -30.46 20.52 10.38
C GLN A 160 -29.06 20.61 9.76
N GLY A 161 -29.01 20.65 8.43
CA GLY A 161 -27.76 20.66 7.65
C GLY A 161 -26.93 21.94 7.80
N GLY A 162 -26.10 22.00 8.84
CA GLY A 162 -25.00 22.98 8.97
C GLY A 162 -23.74 22.57 8.18
N PRO A 163 -22.83 23.51 7.87
CA PRO A 163 -21.59 23.18 7.17
C PRO A 163 -20.66 22.32 8.02
N VAL A 164 -20.23 21.17 7.47
CA VAL A 164 -19.41 20.09 8.09
C VAL A 164 -18.09 20.52 8.76
N ARG A 165 -17.69 21.80 8.65
CA ARG A 165 -16.43 22.31 9.24
C ARG A 165 -16.47 22.48 10.75
N ASP A 166 -17.61 22.88 11.31
CA ASP A 166 -17.63 23.40 12.69
C ASP A 166 -17.86 22.30 13.74
N VAL A 167 -18.41 21.15 13.33
CA VAL A 167 -18.64 19.96 14.19
C VAL A 167 -17.34 19.18 14.47
N VAL A 168 -16.33 19.26 13.59
CA VAL A 168 -15.09 18.45 13.66
C VAL A 168 -13.86 19.30 14.05
N GLY A 169 -14.07 20.33 14.87
CA GLY A 169 -12.98 21.02 15.56
C GLY A 169 -12.23 20.09 16.51
N GLU A 170 -10.93 20.33 16.75
CA GLU A 170 -10.15 19.48 17.68
C GLU A 170 -10.56 19.62 19.16
N GLY A 171 -11.44 20.60 19.46
CA GLY A 171 -12.15 20.76 20.73
C GLY A 171 -13.45 19.96 20.87
N ALA A 172 -13.87 19.19 19.85
CA ALA A 172 -14.96 18.21 19.98
C ALA A 172 -14.50 17.05 20.88
N SER A 173 -14.71 17.25 22.18
CA SER A 173 -14.25 16.38 23.25
C SER A 173 -15.12 15.13 23.37
N GLY A 174 -14.63 14.03 22.80
CA GLY A 174 -15.00 12.69 23.30
C GLY A 174 -14.70 12.55 24.80
N PRO A 175 -15.17 11.46 25.43
CA PRO A 175 -15.17 11.31 26.89
C PRO A 175 -13.78 11.50 27.53
N PRO A 176 -13.73 11.87 28.83
CA PRO A 176 -12.48 12.20 29.52
C PRO A 176 -11.40 11.15 29.29
N GLY A 177 -10.18 11.62 28.99
CA GLY A 177 -9.05 10.77 28.59
C GLY A 177 -8.95 10.48 27.09
N PHE A 178 -10.05 10.44 26.31
CA PHE A 178 -10.03 10.02 24.89
C PHE A 178 -9.03 10.82 24.04
N ALA A 179 -9.03 12.15 24.15
CA ALA A 179 -8.10 13.01 23.42
C ALA A 179 -6.63 12.87 23.87
N ALA A 180 -6.39 12.50 25.14
CA ALA A 180 -5.06 12.22 25.65
C ALA A 180 -4.55 10.86 25.16
N ARG A 181 -5.37 9.81 25.29
CA ARG A 181 -5.05 8.46 24.80
C ARG A 181 -4.82 8.45 23.29
N ARG A 182 -5.67 9.14 22.51
CA ARG A 182 -5.47 9.34 21.05
C ARG A 182 -4.10 9.94 20.72
N ARG A 183 -3.66 10.97 21.45
CA ARG A 183 -2.32 11.58 21.27
C ARG A 183 -1.20 10.61 21.63
N GLN A 184 -1.35 9.86 22.72
CA GLN A 184 -0.39 8.83 23.13
C GLN A 184 -0.24 7.74 22.06
N VAL A 185 -1.35 7.18 21.57
CA VAL A 185 -1.35 6.15 20.51
C VAL A 185 -0.69 6.67 19.24
N PHE A 186 -0.95 7.92 18.84
CA PHE A 186 -0.28 8.55 17.71
C PHE A 186 1.23 8.70 17.90
N LEU A 187 1.67 9.21 19.05
CA LEU A 187 3.10 9.39 19.34
C LEU A 187 3.85 8.05 19.40
N VAL A 188 3.23 7.02 20.00
CA VAL A 188 3.80 5.67 20.02
C VAL A 188 3.87 5.06 18.62
N ALA A 189 2.85 5.24 17.78
CA ALA A 189 2.87 4.77 16.40
C ALA A 189 3.88 5.52 15.51
N TYR A 190 4.14 6.79 15.79
CA TYR A 190 5.18 7.59 15.14
C TYR A 190 6.59 7.13 15.56
N LEU A 191 6.88 7.11 16.87
CA LEU A 191 8.21 6.78 17.40
C LEU A 191 8.57 5.31 17.14
N GLY A 192 7.61 4.39 17.26
CA GLY A 192 7.80 2.99 16.89
C GLY A 192 8.12 2.78 15.41
N TYR A 193 7.55 3.60 14.50
CA TYR A 193 7.83 3.46 13.07
C TYR A 193 9.11 4.19 12.65
N ALA A 194 9.50 5.27 13.32
CA ALA A 194 10.85 5.82 13.22
C ALA A 194 11.91 4.79 13.67
N ALA A 195 11.65 4.07 14.78
CA ALA A 195 12.52 3.01 15.27
C ALA A 195 12.68 1.83 14.27
N CYS A 196 11.66 1.52 13.48
CA CYS A 196 11.79 0.55 12.37
C CYS A 196 12.90 0.95 11.37
N TYR A 197 13.06 2.25 11.08
CA TYR A 197 14.05 2.73 10.12
C TYR A 197 15.48 2.65 10.64
N LEU A 198 15.68 2.75 11.97
CA LEU A 198 16.98 2.52 12.62
C LEU A 198 17.50 1.10 12.36
N VAL A 199 16.60 0.11 12.39
CA VAL A 199 16.89 -1.31 12.16
C VAL A 199 16.91 -1.68 10.66
N ARG A 200 16.30 -0.86 9.80
CA ARG A 200 16.11 -1.15 8.36
C ARG A 200 17.29 -0.73 7.50
N ASN A 201 17.83 0.46 7.75
CA ASN A 201 18.80 1.10 6.84
C ASN A 201 20.26 0.85 7.26
N ASN A 202 20.49 0.10 8.34
CA ASN A 202 21.80 -0.17 8.94
C ASN A 202 22.86 -0.65 7.93
N VAL A 203 22.59 -1.74 7.20
CA VAL A 203 23.53 -2.33 6.23
C VAL A 203 23.85 -1.39 5.07
N ALA A 204 22.94 -0.48 4.70
CA ALA A 204 23.24 0.55 3.71
C ALA A 204 24.24 1.58 4.26
N VAL A 205 24.05 2.02 5.51
CA VAL A 205 24.92 3.02 6.17
C VAL A 205 26.32 2.46 6.48
N VAL A 206 26.44 1.21 6.96
CA VAL A 206 27.76 0.59 7.24
C VAL A 206 28.33 -0.23 6.07
N SER A 207 27.78 -0.10 4.86
CA SER A 207 28.18 -0.87 3.66
C SER A 207 29.69 -0.79 3.35
N ASP A 208 30.28 0.38 3.48
CA ASP A 208 31.73 0.62 3.30
C ASP A 208 32.58 -0.08 4.38
N LEU A 209 32.20 0.05 5.67
CA LEU A 209 32.88 -0.64 6.77
C LEU A 209 32.77 -2.16 6.65
N LEU A 210 31.60 -2.68 6.27
CA LEU A 210 31.39 -4.11 5.98
C LEU A 210 32.31 -4.60 4.85
N THR A 211 32.48 -3.78 3.80
CA THR A 211 33.39 -4.07 2.67
C THR A 211 34.84 -4.15 3.13
N ARG A 212 35.29 -3.20 3.97
CA ARG A 212 36.68 -3.10 4.44
C ARG A 212 37.04 -4.11 5.54
N GLU A 213 36.19 -4.28 6.55
CA GLU A 213 36.48 -5.03 7.78
C GLU A 213 36.07 -6.52 7.73
N LEU A 214 35.16 -6.88 6.82
CA LEU A 214 34.73 -8.27 6.59
C LEU A 214 35.04 -8.79 5.17
N GLY A 215 35.61 -7.96 4.29
CA GLY A 215 35.90 -8.34 2.90
C GLY A 215 34.64 -8.59 2.05
N LEU A 216 33.48 -8.07 2.47
CA LEU A 216 32.21 -8.24 1.76
C LEU A 216 32.29 -7.57 0.37
N SER A 217 32.03 -8.35 -0.68
CA SER A 217 31.92 -7.81 -2.04
C SER A 217 30.69 -6.93 -2.21
N VAL A 218 30.78 -5.92 -3.07
CA VAL A 218 29.66 -5.01 -3.39
C VAL A 218 28.42 -5.78 -3.88
N THR A 219 28.61 -6.90 -4.59
CA THR A 219 27.51 -7.78 -5.03
C THR A 219 26.84 -8.53 -3.87
N GLN A 220 27.59 -8.96 -2.85
CA GLN A 220 27.02 -9.50 -1.61
C GLN A 220 26.22 -8.42 -0.86
N VAL A 221 26.76 -7.21 -0.69
CA VAL A 221 26.04 -6.10 -0.03
C VAL A 221 24.76 -5.72 -0.79
N GLY A 222 24.81 -5.69 -2.12
CA GLY A 222 23.61 -5.52 -2.95
C GLY A 222 22.59 -6.65 -2.76
N GLY A 223 23.06 -7.90 -2.66
CA GLY A 223 22.23 -9.07 -2.34
C GLY A 223 21.55 -8.99 -0.97
N LEU A 224 22.25 -8.48 0.07
CA LEU A 224 21.70 -8.23 1.40
C LEU A 224 20.51 -7.25 1.34
N LEU A 225 20.72 -6.10 0.69
CA LEU A 225 19.71 -5.04 0.57
C LEU A 225 18.51 -5.46 -0.29
N ALA A 226 18.76 -6.23 -1.38
CA ALA A 226 17.71 -6.83 -2.19
C ALA A 226 16.91 -7.89 -1.41
N GLY A 227 17.58 -8.73 -0.63
CA GLY A 227 16.97 -9.73 0.24
C GLY A 227 16.03 -9.12 1.29
N PHE A 228 16.46 -8.05 1.96
CA PHE A 228 15.58 -7.26 2.83
C PHE A 228 14.38 -6.69 2.06
N THR A 229 14.61 -6.09 0.89
CA THR A 229 13.55 -5.40 0.12
C THR A 229 12.45 -6.36 -0.34
N LEU A 230 12.84 -7.54 -0.85
CA LEU A 230 11.93 -8.60 -1.27
C LEU A 230 11.16 -9.20 -0.08
N SER A 231 11.86 -9.55 0.99
CA SER A 231 11.27 -10.14 2.20
C SER A 231 10.34 -9.18 2.94
N TYR A 232 10.63 -7.87 2.97
CA TYR A 232 9.74 -6.85 3.52
C TYR A 232 8.48 -6.64 2.66
N GLY A 233 8.61 -6.72 1.33
CA GLY A 233 7.46 -6.69 0.42
C GLY A 233 6.47 -7.83 0.71
N LEU A 234 6.97 -9.07 0.77
CA LEU A 234 6.18 -10.27 1.10
C LEU A 234 5.67 -10.23 2.56
N GLY A 235 6.54 -9.85 3.49
CA GLY A 235 6.27 -9.70 4.92
C GLY A 235 5.10 -8.76 5.20
N LYS A 236 4.98 -7.65 4.47
CA LYS A 236 3.83 -6.75 4.57
C LYS A 236 2.49 -7.44 4.33
N LEU A 237 2.38 -8.33 3.32
CA LEU A 237 1.13 -9.05 3.06
C LEU A 237 0.87 -10.12 4.13
N VAL A 238 1.88 -10.95 4.42
CA VAL A 238 1.75 -12.06 5.37
C VAL A 238 1.49 -11.56 6.78
N MET A 239 2.30 -10.63 7.28
CA MET A 239 2.09 -10.01 8.59
C MET A 239 0.90 -9.05 8.61
N GLY A 240 0.44 -8.55 7.47
CA GLY A 240 -0.83 -7.84 7.36
C GLY A 240 -2.02 -8.69 7.84
N VAL A 241 -2.04 -9.97 7.46
CA VAL A 241 -3.04 -10.94 7.97
C VAL A 241 -2.90 -11.16 9.48
N VAL A 242 -1.67 -11.26 9.98
CA VAL A 242 -1.39 -11.43 11.42
C VAL A 242 -1.86 -10.21 12.23
N VAL A 243 -1.65 -9.00 11.70
CA VAL A 243 -2.08 -7.71 12.31
C VAL A 243 -3.60 -7.58 12.42
N ASP A 244 -4.37 -8.13 11.48
CA ASP A 244 -5.84 -8.10 11.56
C ASP A 244 -6.42 -9.03 12.63
N GLN A 245 -5.69 -10.10 12.97
CA GLN A 245 -6.10 -11.16 13.90
C GLN A 245 -5.56 -10.97 15.32
N LEU A 246 -4.38 -10.33 15.48
CA LEU A 246 -3.78 -10.03 16.78
C LEU A 246 -4.17 -8.63 17.31
N SER A 247 -3.88 -8.41 18.59
CA SER A 247 -3.87 -7.08 19.20
C SER A 247 -2.85 -6.17 18.50
N LEU A 248 -3.28 -4.96 18.11
CA LEU A 248 -2.49 -4.05 17.29
C LEU A 248 -1.19 -3.63 17.99
N ARG A 249 -1.21 -3.39 19.31
CA ARG A 249 -0.01 -3.01 20.06
C ARG A 249 1.03 -4.13 20.07
N TYR A 250 0.58 -5.39 20.21
CA TYR A 250 1.47 -6.54 20.31
C TYR A 250 1.97 -7.00 18.95
N ALA A 251 1.16 -6.91 17.88
CA ALA A 251 1.63 -7.17 16.52
C ALA A 251 2.74 -6.19 16.10
N PHE A 252 2.60 -4.90 16.44
CA PHE A 252 3.66 -3.90 16.22
C PHE A 252 4.87 -4.15 17.14
N ALA A 253 4.65 -4.28 18.46
CA ALA A 253 5.75 -4.46 19.41
C ALA A 253 6.58 -5.74 19.15
N TRP A 254 5.94 -6.83 18.72
CA TRP A 254 6.62 -8.05 18.30
C TRP A 254 7.39 -7.84 16.99
N GLY A 255 6.77 -7.21 15.99
CA GLY A 255 7.40 -6.87 14.71
C GLY A 255 8.67 -6.00 14.87
N LEU A 256 8.61 -4.99 15.74
CA LEU A 256 9.75 -4.12 16.06
C LEU A 256 10.74 -4.82 17.01
N GLY A 257 10.28 -5.53 18.02
CA GLY A 257 11.14 -6.17 19.03
C GLY A 257 11.97 -7.33 18.49
N VAL A 258 11.38 -8.20 17.66
CA VAL A 258 12.10 -9.29 17.00
C VAL A 258 13.09 -8.74 15.95
N SER A 259 12.69 -7.74 15.16
CA SER A 259 13.64 -7.12 14.22
C SER A 259 14.78 -6.37 14.93
N ALA A 260 14.52 -5.73 16.06
CA ALA A 260 15.53 -5.12 16.92
C ALA A 260 16.48 -6.15 17.56
N ALA A 261 15.96 -7.29 18.04
CA ALA A 261 16.77 -8.37 18.60
C ALA A 261 17.67 -9.03 17.53
N LEU A 262 17.13 -9.28 16.34
CA LEU A 262 17.91 -9.76 15.19
C LEU A 262 18.97 -8.74 14.78
N CYS A 263 18.65 -7.43 14.80
CA CYS A 263 19.62 -6.36 14.54
C CYS A 263 20.78 -6.40 15.54
N CYS A 264 20.53 -6.50 16.85
CA CYS A 264 21.58 -6.71 17.84
C CYS A 264 22.39 -7.99 17.58
N GLY A 265 21.74 -9.07 17.13
CA GLY A 265 22.39 -10.32 16.73
C GLY A 265 23.38 -10.15 15.55
N MET A 266 23.08 -9.28 14.58
CA MET A 266 23.97 -9.02 13.43
C MET A 266 25.33 -8.48 13.83
N ALA A 267 25.46 -7.81 14.99
CA ALA A 267 26.75 -7.36 15.54
C ALA A 267 27.76 -8.51 15.83
N PHE A 268 27.29 -9.77 15.83
CA PHE A 268 28.11 -10.96 16.04
C PHE A 268 28.30 -11.80 14.77
N LEU A 269 27.58 -11.50 13.68
CA LEU A 269 27.61 -12.25 12.43
C LEU A 269 28.69 -11.69 11.49
N ARG A 270 29.71 -12.49 11.19
CA ARG A 270 30.74 -12.15 10.19
C ARG A 270 30.40 -12.63 8.77
N GLU A 271 29.58 -13.68 8.69
CA GLU A 271 29.29 -14.39 7.45
C GLU A 271 28.24 -13.67 6.57
N PRO A 272 28.50 -13.46 5.26
CA PRO A 272 27.57 -12.80 4.35
C PRO A 272 26.19 -13.47 4.30
N TRP A 273 26.15 -14.81 4.29
CA TRP A 273 24.91 -15.57 4.23
C TRP A 273 24.10 -15.48 5.54
N ALA A 274 24.78 -15.40 6.70
CA ALA A 274 24.13 -15.27 8.00
C ALA A 274 23.52 -13.87 8.18
N LEU A 275 24.24 -12.82 7.77
CA LEU A 275 23.73 -11.45 7.68
C LEU A 275 22.51 -11.38 6.73
N GLY A 276 22.53 -12.15 5.63
CA GLY A 276 21.41 -12.27 4.69
C GLY A 276 20.16 -12.91 5.31
N ILE A 277 20.31 -14.02 6.04
CA ILE A 277 19.21 -14.66 6.77
C ILE A 277 18.63 -13.70 7.82
N ALA A 278 19.49 -13.02 8.60
CA ALA A 278 19.05 -12.05 9.60
C ALA A 278 18.23 -10.91 8.96
N LEU A 279 18.69 -10.34 7.84
CA LEU A 279 17.95 -9.30 7.10
C LEU A 279 16.64 -9.80 6.50
N VAL A 280 16.58 -11.02 5.98
CA VAL A 280 15.35 -11.62 5.46
C VAL A 280 14.31 -11.82 6.56
N LEU A 281 14.73 -12.27 7.74
CA LEU A 281 13.86 -12.40 8.91
C LEU A 281 13.40 -11.02 9.43
N ILE A 282 14.31 -10.04 9.49
CA ILE A 282 13.99 -8.63 9.82
C ILE A 282 12.95 -8.08 8.83
N GLY A 283 13.12 -8.31 7.53
CA GLY A 283 12.17 -7.89 6.49
C GLY A 283 10.79 -8.52 6.66
N LEU A 284 10.71 -9.85 6.76
CA LEU A 284 9.46 -10.57 6.98
C LEU A 284 8.69 -10.06 8.21
N VAL A 285 9.37 -9.95 9.35
CA VAL A 285 8.75 -9.65 10.65
C VAL A 285 8.43 -8.15 10.80
N GLN A 286 9.31 -7.26 10.34
CA GLN A 286 9.04 -5.81 10.36
C GLN A 286 7.91 -5.40 9.38
N GLY A 287 7.51 -6.31 8.47
CA GLY A 287 6.31 -6.19 7.65
C GLY A 287 5.03 -5.91 8.46
N ALA A 288 4.96 -6.34 9.73
CA ALA A 288 3.84 -6.06 10.64
C ALA A 288 3.68 -4.57 11.02
N CYS A 289 4.78 -3.81 11.05
CA CYS A 289 4.82 -2.53 11.74
C CYS A 289 4.02 -1.42 11.03
N ALA A 290 4.12 -1.32 9.70
CA ALA A 290 3.38 -0.32 8.94
C ALA A 290 1.86 -0.58 8.90
N PRO A 291 1.38 -1.82 8.65
CA PRO A 291 -0.04 -2.15 8.78
C PRO A 291 -0.58 -1.90 10.19
N ALA A 292 0.15 -2.29 11.25
CA ALA A 292 -0.30 -2.08 12.63
C ALA A 292 -0.41 -0.59 13.00
N ALA A 293 0.60 0.22 12.65
CA ALA A 293 0.57 1.67 12.87
C ALA A 293 -0.59 2.36 12.13
N LEU A 294 -0.84 1.98 10.87
CA LEU A 294 -1.94 2.53 10.08
C LEU A 294 -3.31 2.05 10.59
N ALA A 295 -3.41 0.83 11.11
CA ALA A 295 -4.62 0.34 11.79
C ALA A 295 -4.91 1.10 13.09
N MET A 296 -3.89 1.39 13.91
CA MET A 296 -4.04 2.25 15.11
C MET A 296 -4.55 3.64 14.74
N ILE A 297 -3.91 4.30 13.75
CA ILE A 297 -4.30 5.64 13.31
C ILE A 297 -5.71 5.63 12.70
N GLY A 298 -6.04 4.60 11.89
CA GLY A 298 -7.37 4.43 11.31
C GLY A 298 -8.49 4.24 12.34
N ALA A 299 -8.21 3.53 13.44
CA ALA A 299 -9.16 3.28 14.52
C ALA A 299 -9.37 4.48 15.47
N TRP A 300 -8.36 5.35 15.63
CA TRP A 300 -8.41 6.50 16.55
C TRP A 300 -8.70 7.87 15.89
N TYR A 301 -8.68 7.97 14.57
CA TYR A 301 -8.96 9.21 13.84
C TYR A 301 -10.07 9.07 12.78
N PRO A 302 -11.09 9.96 12.80
CA PRO A 302 -12.15 9.99 11.78
C PRO A 302 -11.59 10.43 10.42
N PRO A 303 -12.23 10.08 9.29
CA PRO A 303 -11.68 10.29 7.94
C PRO A 303 -11.14 11.70 7.66
N VAL A 304 -11.83 12.74 8.14
CA VAL A 304 -11.45 14.16 8.00
C VAL A 304 -10.08 14.48 8.62
N LEU A 305 -9.76 13.89 9.78
CA LEU A 305 -8.49 14.10 10.48
C LEU A 305 -7.44 13.03 10.13
N ARG A 306 -7.89 11.84 9.74
CA ARG A 306 -7.06 10.67 9.40
C ARG A 306 -6.04 10.99 8.32
N GLY A 307 -6.44 11.70 7.26
CA GLY A 307 -5.54 12.10 6.18
C GLY A 307 -4.33 12.90 6.67
N SER A 308 -4.60 13.94 7.48
CA SER A 308 -3.56 14.78 8.09
C SER A 308 -2.65 13.99 9.05
N ARG A 309 -3.22 13.06 9.82
CA ARG A 309 -2.46 12.28 10.81
C ARG A 309 -1.59 11.19 10.15
N VAL A 310 -2.08 10.50 9.12
CA VAL A 310 -1.26 9.57 8.32
C VAL A 310 -0.12 10.30 7.60
N ALA A 311 -0.37 11.52 7.12
CA ALA A 311 0.64 12.35 6.49
C ALA A 311 1.78 12.76 7.46
N VAL A 312 1.44 13.21 8.68
CA VAL A 312 2.45 13.46 9.73
C VAL A 312 3.14 12.16 10.15
N TRP A 313 2.40 11.05 10.31
CA TRP A 313 3.03 9.75 10.61
C TRP A 313 4.05 9.33 9.55
N ASN A 314 3.83 9.66 8.28
CA ASN A 314 4.76 9.33 7.20
C ASN A 314 6.14 9.98 7.35
N THR A 315 6.27 11.14 8.01
CA THR A 315 7.58 11.79 8.23
C THR A 315 8.46 11.05 9.26
N SER A 316 7.89 10.09 10.01
CA SER A 316 8.69 9.21 10.87
C SER A 316 9.70 8.35 10.08
N GLN A 317 9.43 8.09 8.80
CA GLN A 317 10.39 7.44 7.89
C GLN A 317 11.68 8.26 7.77
N ASN A 318 11.55 9.55 7.43
CA ASN A 318 12.67 10.45 7.23
C ASN A 318 13.38 10.75 8.57
N ALA A 319 12.61 10.90 9.67
CA ALA A 319 13.17 11.08 11.00
C ALA A 319 14.04 9.91 11.46
N GLY A 320 13.59 8.66 11.24
CA GLY A 320 14.40 7.47 11.53
C GLY A 320 15.59 7.31 10.59
N ALA A 321 15.42 7.63 9.30
CA ALA A 321 16.50 7.60 8.32
C ALA A 321 17.61 8.64 8.62
N LEU A 322 17.27 9.82 9.15
CA LEU A 322 18.21 10.85 9.58
C LEU A 322 18.90 10.52 10.91
N ALA A 323 18.15 9.97 11.88
CA ALA A 323 18.69 9.62 13.20
C ALA A 323 19.72 8.47 13.14
N LEU A 324 19.60 7.55 12.18
CA LEU A 324 20.47 6.39 12.09
C LEU A 324 21.95 6.72 11.79
N PRO A 325 22.31 7.46 10.72
CA PRO A 325 23.70 7.86 10.49
C PRO A 325 24.30 8.65 11.66
N LEU A 326 23.53 9.56 12.28
CA LEU A 326 23.99 10.34 13.43
C LEU A 326 24.34 9.45 14.64
N MET A 327 23.50 8.45 14.93
CA MET A 327 23.75 7.47 15.99
C MET A 327 24.94 6.55 15.68
N ILE A 328 25.11 6.14 14.42
CA ILE A 328 26.24 5.29 14.00
C ILE A 328 27.56 6.08 14.07
N SER A 329 27.63 7.27 13.49
CA SER A 329 28.82 8.14 13.56
C SER A 329 29.17 8.52 15.00
N GLY A 330 28.17 8.83 15.83
CA GLY A 330 28.38 9.11 17.26
C GLY A 330 28.89 7.91 18.03
N GLY A 331 28.42 6.69 17.72
CA GLY A 331 28.92 5.46 18.34
C GLY A 331 30.33 5.08 17.86
N LEU A 332 30.66 5.27 16.57
CA LEU A 332 32.00 5.05 16.03
C LEU A 332 33.03 6.02 16.63
N ALA A 333 32.62 7.25 16.96
CA ALA A 333 33.47 8.19 17.69
C ALA A 333 33.77 7.78 19.14
N LEU A 334 33.02 6.81 19.71
CA LEU A 334 33.21 6.29 21.07
C LEU A 334 33.85 4.90 21.10
N ALA A 335 33.52 4.01 20.15
CA ALA A 335 34.01 2.64 20.08
C ALA A 335 35.27 2.47 19.21
N GLY A 336 35.49 3.39 18.26
CA GLY A 336 36.56 3.33 17.26
C GLY A 336 36.00 3.39 15.83
N PRO A 337 36.71 4.04 14.88
CA PRO A 337 36.19 4.33 13.54
C PRO A 337 35.97 3.09 12.66
N THR A 338 36.51 1.92 13.06
CA THR A 338 36.39 0.65 12.34
C THR A 338 35.38 -0.33 12.97
N ASP A 339 34.76 -0.02 14.12
CA ASP A 339 33.81 -0.95 14.75
C ASP A 339 32.43 -0.93 14.09
N TRP A 340 32.34 -1.61 12.94
CA TRP A 340 31.10 -1.81 12.18
C TRP A 340 29.94 -2.37 13.01
N ARG A 341 30.22 -3.04 14.16
CA ARG A 341 29.21 -3.60 15.05
C ARG A 341 28.29 -2.54 15.65
N VAL A 342 28.80 -1.33 15.85
CA VAL A 342 28.03 -0.14 16.27
C VAL A 342 26.82 0.09 15.36
N GLY A 343 26.96 -0.20 14.06
CA GLY A 343 25.88 -0.13 13.07
C GLY A 343 24.67 -1.03 13.36
N PHE A 344 24.80 -1.97 14.29
CA PHE A 344 23.82 -3.02 14.56
C PHE A 344 23.32 -3.00 16.00
N TRP A 345 24.21 -3.01 16.99
CA TRP A 345 23.79 -3.14 18.40
C TRP A 345 23.19 -1.84 18.96
N ALA A 346 23.74 -0.66 18.63
CA ALA A 346 23.22 0.61 19.15
C ALA A 346 21.83 0.97 18.56
N PRO A 347 21.62 0.90 17.22
CA PRO A 347 20.28 1.06 16.63
C PRO A 347 19.29 -0.01 17.10
N GLY A 348 19.73 -1.26 17.24
CA GLY A 348 18.92 -2.36 17.75
C GLY A 348 18.46 -2.15 19.19
N LEU A 349 19.35 -1.71 20.09
CA LEU A 349 19.01 -1.46 21.49
C LEU A 349 17.98 -0.33 21.64
N VAL A 350 18.14 0.78 20.91
CA VAL A 350 17.14 1.87 20.88
C VAL A 350 15.80 1.37 20.34
N ALA A 351 15.81 0.60 19.26
CA ALA A 351 14.59 0.01 18.69
C ALA A 351 13.91 -1.00 19.64
N LEU A 352 14.67 -1.74 20.44
CA LEU A 352 14.15 -2.67 21.45
C LEU A 352 13.48 -1.93 22.63
N VAL A 353 14.04 -0.79 23.06
CA VAL A 353 13.38 0.11 24.03
C VAL A 353 12.09 0.67 23.43
N CYS A 354 12.10 1.11 22.17
CA CYS A 354 10.88 1.53 21.48
C CYS A 354 9.84 0.40 21.38
N ALA A 355 10.25 -0.86 21.11
CA ALA A 355 9.34 -2.01 21.12
C ALA A 355 8.67 -2.22 22.50
N ALA A 356 9.43 -2.09 23.59
CA ALA A 356 8.89 -2.16 24.95
C ALA A 356 7.94 -1.01 25.29
N VAL A 357 8.15 0.18 24.71
CA VAL A 357 7.20 1.31 24.79
C VAL A 357 5.94 1.03 23.96
N VAL A 358 6.06 0.49 22.74
CA VAL A 358 4.92 0.11 21.90
C VAL A 358 4.07 -0.99 22.57
N ALA A 359 4.70 -1.98 23.23
CA ALA A 359 3.99 -3.03 23.96
C ALA A 359 3.14 -2.49 25.12
N ARG A 360 3.68 -1.53 25.89
CA ARG A 360 3.00 -0.97 27.07
C ARG A 360 2.01 0.15 26.72
N ALA A 361 2.38 1.05 25.82
CA ALA A 361 1.66 2.30 25.55
C ALA A 361 0.97 2.35 24.18
N GLY A 362 1.20 1.39 23.29
CA GLY A 362 0.52 1.32 21.99
C GLY A 362 -0.99 1.12 22.11
N GLY A 363 -1.73 1.46 21.05
CA GLY A 363 -3.19 1.47 21.03
C GLY A 363 -3.81 0.19 20.47
N GLU A 364 -4.90 -0.25 21.06
CA GLU A 364 -5.88 -1.14 20.44
C GLU A 364 -6.98 -0.33 19.74
N ARG A 365 -8.06 -0.99 19.30
CA ARG A 365 -9.25 -0.30 18.78
C ARG A 365 -10.01 0.32 19.97
N PRO A 366 -10.56 1.56 19.89
CA PRO A 366 -11.08 2.29 21.08
C PRO A 366 -12.01 1.50 22.00
N TRP A 367 -12.91 0.69 21.43
CA TRP A 367 -13.87 -0.13 22.17
C TRP A 367 -13.25 -1.31 22.94
N GLN A 368 -12.04 -1.75 22.56
CA GLN A 368 -11.26 -2.73 23.32
C GLN A 368 -10.55 -2.09 24.52
N GLU A 369 -10.46 -0.76 24.57
CA GLU A 369 -9.92 0.03 25.68
C GLU A 369 -11.01 0.73 26.51
N GLY A 370 -12.29 0.37 26.28
CA GLY A 370 -13.44 0.97 27.00
C GLY A 370 -13.88 2.34 26.48
N TYR A 371 -13.28 2.86 25.40
CA TYR A 371 -13.70 4.12 24.79
C TYR A 371 -14.78 3.90 23.71
N PRO A 372 -15.68 4.87 23.49
CA PRO A 372 -16.66 4.81 22.40
C PRO A 372 -16.01 4.73 21.01
N THR A 373 -16.75 4.18 20.05
CA THR A 373 -16.34 4.14 18.65
C THR A 373 -16.33 5.54 18.04
N LEU A 374 -15.59 5.74 16.94
CA LEU A 374 -15.58 7.01 16.21
C LEU A 374 -16.99 7.48 15.81
N ARG A 375 -17.89 6.55 15.47
CA ARG A 375 -19.31 6.83 15.15
C ARG A 375 -20.07 7.45 16.33
N ALA A 376 -19.78 7.02 17.55
CA ALA A 376 -20.43 7.51 18.76
C ALA A 376 -19.83 8.84 19.28
N VAL A 377 -18.61 9.21 18.85
CA VAL A 377 -17.97 10.50 19.22
C VAL A 377 -18.20 11.59 18.16
N TYR A 378 -18.28 11.21 16.88
CA TYR A 378 -18.24 12.14 15.73
C TYR A 378 -19.37 11.89 14.70
N GLY A 379 -20.42 11.16 15.07
CA GLY A 379 -21.58 10.92 14.21
C GLY A 379 -21.37 9.88 13.09
N ALA A 380 -22.37 9.72 12.23
CA ALA A 380 -22.37 8.71 11.16
C ALA A 380 -21.17 8.85 10.21
N GLU A 381 -20.88 10.07 9.74
CA GLU A 381 -19.79 10.41 8.81
C GLU A 381 -18.39 9.98 9.27
N ALA A 382 -18.19 9.79 10.58
CA ALA A 382 -16.91 9.37 11.14
C ALA A 382 -16.63 7.86 11.05
N SER A 383 -17.61 7.09 10.57
CA SER A 383 -17.51 5.65 10.35
C SER A 383 -16.57 5.32 9.17
N PRO A 384 -16.03 4.10 9.08
CA PRO A 384 -15.53 3.57 7.81
C PRO A 384 -16.71 3.45 6.84
N ALA A 385 -16.54 3.89 5.60
CA ALA A 385 -17.60 3.81 4.58
C ALA A 385 -17.91 2.35 4.14
N VAL A 386 -17.07 1.39 4.52
CA VAL A 386 -17.29 -0.05 4.29
C VAL A 386 -17.40 -0.76 5.64
N THR A 387 -18.62 -0.98 6.10
CA THR A 387 -18.93 -1.84 7.26
C THR A 387 -19.41 -3.20 6.78
N VAL A 388 -18.59 -4.24 6.99
CA VAL A 388 -18.94 -5.64 6.70
C VAL A 388 -19.52 -6.26 7.98
N PRO A 389 -20.63 -7.03 7.93
CA PRO A 389 -21.21 -7.70 9.10
C PRO A 389 -20.21 -8.60 9.85
N ALA A 390 -20.44 -8.86 11.13
CA ALA A 390 -19.52 -9.62 11.98
C ALA A 390 -19.42 -11.09 11.55
N GLU A 391 -20.52 -11.61 11.04
CA GLU A 391 -20.81 -12.99 10.64
C GLU A 391 -19.99 -13.44 9.43
N VAL A 392 -19.51 -12.50 8.61
CA VAL A 392 -18.70 -12.80 7.43
C VAL A 392 -17.34 -13.39 7.86
N PRO A 393 -16.96 -14.60 7.36
CA PRO A 393 -15.66 -15.20 7.66
C PRO A 393 -14.50 -14.34 7.18
N TYR A 394 -13.41 -14.30 7.94
CA TYR A 394 -12.25 -13.46 7.63
C TYR A 394 -11.69 -13.70 6.22
N TRP A 395 -11.50 -14.96 5.82
CA TRP A 395 -10.98 -15.27 4.49
C TRP A 395 -11.93 -14.91 3.35
N THR A 396 -13.25 -15.00 3.55
CA THR A 396 -14.24 -14.50 2.58
C THR A 396 -14.14 -12.97 2.45
N LEU A 397 -14.00 -12.27 3.59
CA LEU A 397 -13.80 -10.82 3.61
C LEU A 397 -12.51 -10.43 2.87
N VAL A 398 -11.38 -11.11 3.11
CA VAL A 398 -10.11 -10.86 2.40
C VAL A 398 -10.21 -11.18 0.90
N ARG A 399 -10.68 -12.38 0.53
CA ARG A 399 -10.78 -12.81 -0.88
C ARG A 399 -11.67 -11.84 -1.68
N VAL A 400 -12.83 -11.43 -1.15
CA VAL A 400 -13.79 -10.56 -1.87
C VAL A 400 -13.49 -9.06 -1.73
N HIS A 401 -13.31 -8.55 -0.51
CA HIS A 401 -13.24 -7.09 -0.24
C HIS A 401 -11.83 -6.52 -0.28
N VAL A 402 -10.78 -7.36 -0.25
CA VAL A 402 -9.38 -6.91 -0.34
C VAL A 402 -8.76 -7.30 -1.67
N LEU A 403 -8.67 -8.59 -1.97
CA LEU A 403 -7.99 -9.09 -3.17
C LEU A 403 -8.85 -8.90 -4.43
N GLY A 404 -10.14 -9.26 -4.37
CA GLY A 404 -11.12 -9.07 -5.45
C GLY A 404 -11.64 -7.63 -5.62
N SER A 405 -11.21 -6.67 -4.79
CA SER A 405 -11.70 -5.29 -4.85
C SER A 405 -11.05 -4.52 -6.01
N PRO A 406 -11.79 -4.05 -7.03
CA PRO A 406 -11.22 -3.30 -8.15
C PRO A 406 -10.64 -1.95 -7.71
N VAL A 407 -11.13 -1.38 -6.59
CA VAL A 407 -10.60 -0.15 -6.02
C VAL A 407 -9.25 -0.39 -5.34
N LEU A 408 -9.07 -1.53 -4.64
CA LEU A 408 -7.76 -1.87 -4.11
C LEU A 408 -6.78 -2.30 -5.20
N ALA A 409 -7.22 -3.02 -6.23
CA ALA A 409 -6.37 -3.31 -7.40
C ALA A 409 -5.85 -2.01 -8.05
N LEU A 410 -6.70 -1.00 -8.20
CA LEU A 410 -6.31 0.33 -8.69
C LEU A 410 -5.29 1.02 -7.76
N LEU A 411 -5.46 0.90 -6.44
CA LEU A 411 -4.50 1.40 -5.43
C LEU A 411 -3.17 0.63 -5.42
N VAL A 412 -3.16 -0.69 -5.63
CA VAL A 412 -1.94 -1.51 -5.75
C VAL A 412 -1.14 -1.08 -6.97
N ILE A 413 -1.78 -0.89 -8.12
CA ILE A 413 -1.12 -0.44 -9.36
C ILE A 413 -0.57 0.98 -9.17
N LEU A 414 -1.39 1.91 -8.67
CA LEU A 414 -0.96 3.29 -8.38
C LEU A 414 0.21 3.32 -7.39
N ASN A 415 0.17 2.51 -6.33
CA ASN A 415 1.27 2.43 -5.37
C ASN A 415 2.54 1.85 -6.00
N SER A 416 2.43 0.81 -6.83
CA SER A 416 3.56 0.23 -7.56
C SER A 416 4.24 1.30 -8.43
N LEU A 417 3.47 2.09 -9.17
CA LEU A 417 4.00 3.15 -10.01
C LEU A 417 4.56 4.35 -9.19
N LEU A 418 3.93 4.73 -8.08
CA LEU A 418 4.48 5.75 -7.17
C LEU A 418 5.78 5.31 -6.47
N TYR A 419 5.95 4.02 -6.21
CA TYR A 419 7.21 3.45 -5.71
C TYR A 419 8.27 3.34 -6.80
N LEU A 420 7.88 3.03 -8.04
CA LEU A 420 8.76 3.11 -9.23
C LEU A 420 9.27 4.55 -9.42
N LEU A 421 8.40 5.55 -9.29
CA LEU A 421 8.80 6.95 -9.27
C LEU A 421 9.72 7.26 -8.08
N ARG A 422 9.35 6.91 -6.83
CA ARG A 422 10.16 7.22 -5.64
C ARG A 422 11.57 6.66 -5.72
N PHE A 423 11.74 5.38 -6.05
CA PHE A 423 13.07 4.75 -6.13
C PHE A 423 13.78 5.03 -7.46
N GLY A 424 13.05 5.26 -8.56
CA GLY A 424 13.62 5.75 -9.81
C GLY A 424 14.31 7.09 -9.63
N VAL A 425 13.60 8.02 -8.97
CA VAL A 425 14.07 9.36 -8.61
C VAL A 425 15.19 9.30 -7.56
N LEU A 426 14.97 8.63 -6.42
CA LEU A 426 15.94 8.60 -5.31
C LEU A 426 17.29 7.94 -5.65
N ASN A 427 17.27 6.83 -6.41
CA ASN A 427 18.47 5.99 -6.55
C ASN A 427 19.33 6.36 -7.77
N TRP A 428 18.74 6.85 -8.86
CA TRP A 428 19.44 6.96 -10.16
C TRP A 428 19.76 8.38 -10.61
N LEU A 429 19.02 9.39 -10.16
CA LEU A 429 19.30 10.80 -10.46
C LEU A 429 20.70 11.25 -9.97
N PRO A 430 21.19 10.83 -8.78
CA PRO A 430 22.56 11.13 -8.37
C PRO A 430 23.60 10.54 -9.32
N ILE A 431 23.33 9.35 -9.87
CA ILE A 431 24.23 8.64 -10.81
C ILE A 431 24.23 9.33 -12.18
N TYR A 432 23.07 9.74 -12.68
CA TYR A 432 22.92 10.55 -13.89
C TYR A 432 23.75 11.85 -13.80
N GLN A 433 23.66 12.59 -12.69
CA GLN A 433 24.39 13.84 -12.50
C GLN A 433 25.90 13.66 -12.41
N ILE A 434 26.39 12.54 -11.85
CA ILE A 434 27.82 12.19 -11.84
C ILE A 434 28.31 11.82 -13.26
N GLN A 435 27.47 11.17 -14.07
CA GLN A 435 27.86 10.65 -15.39
C GLN A 435 27.78 11.68 -16.51
N GLU A 436 26.65 12.39 -16.63
CA GLU A 436 26.43 13.35 -17.72
C GLU A 436 26.97 14.75 -17.34
N ASN A 437 26.46 15.32 -16.25
CA ASN A 437 26.81 16.69 -15.80
C ASN A 437 28.09 16.76 -14.95
N ARG A 438 28.73 15.61 -14.68
CA ARG A 438 30.03 15.49 -14.00
C ARG A 438 30.08 16.10 -12.59
N LEU A 439 28.94 16.18 -11.89
CA LEU A 439 28.92 16.61 -10.49
C LEU A 439 29.75 15.67 -9.62
N THR A 440 30.37 16.23 -8.57
CA THR A 440 31.13 15.45 -7.60
C THR A 440 30.24 14.51 -6.79
N GLN A 441 30.84 13.44 -6.26
CA GLN A 441 30.15 12.52 -5.35
C GLN A 441 29.60 13.24 -4.11
N PHE A 442 30.21 14.36 -3.68
CA PHE A 442 29.71 15.18 -2.58
C PHE A 442 28.43 15.94 -2.95
N GLU A 443 28.40 16.62 -4.10
CA GLU A 443 27.21 17.33 -4.60
C GLU A 443 26.04 16.37 -4.88
N ALA A 444 26.33 15.20 -5.46
CA ALA A 444 25.34 14.15 -5.65
C ALA A 444 24.78 13.62 -4.31
N SER A 445 25.61 13.50 -3.27
CA SER A 445 25.17 13.12 -1.91
C SER A 445 24.35 14.23 -1.23
N LEU A 446 24.70 15.50 -1.49
CA LEU A 446 23.94 16.67 -1.04
C LEU A 446 22.57 16.73 -1.72
N ALA A 447 22.46 16.35 -3.00
CA ALA A 447 21.19 16.24 -3.70
C ALA A 447 20.27 15.15 -3.11
N ILE A 448 20.79 13.94 -2.82
CA ILE A 448 20.04 12.88 -2.10
C ILE A 448 19.53 13.42 -0.74
N THR A 449 20.39 14.15 -0.02
CA THR A 449 20.04 14.76 1.26
C THR A 449 18.92 15.79 1.08
N ALA A 450 19.03 16.68 0.09
CA ALA A 450 18.02 17.69 -0.23
C ALA A 450 16.67 17.09 -0.63
N PHE A 451 16.65 15.95 -1.33
CA PHE A 451 15.43 15.20 -1.67
C PHE A 451 14.68 14.75 -0.41
N GLU A 452 15.38 14.11 0.53
CA GLU A 452 14.80 13.60 1.78
C GLU A 452 14.39 14.74 2.73
N TRP A 453 15.12 15.87 2.72
CA TRP A 453 14.70 17.09 3.43
C TRP A 453 13.47 17.74 2.78
N GLY A 454 13.32 17.70 1.46
CA GLY A 454 12.11 18.17 0.74
C GLY A 454 10.88 17.28 0.94
N ALA A 455 11.07 15.97 1.15
CA ALA A 455 10.01 15.01 1.41
C ALA A 455 9.18 15.32 2.68
N ILE A 456 9.82 15.90 3.70
CA ILE A 456 9.17 16.26 4.97
C ILE A 456 8.15 17.40 4.81
N PRO A 457 8.51 18.62 4.36
CA PRO A 457 7.54 19.70 4.15
C PRO A 457 6.53 19.37 3.06
N GLY A 458 6.89 18.56 2.06
CA GLY A 458 5.91 18.00 1.11
C GLY A 458 4.84 17.16 1.81
N SER A 459 5.25 16.14 2.58
CA SER A 459 4.32 15.30 3.36
C SER A 459 3.42 16.14 4.27
N LEU A 460 3.96 17.19 4.92
CA LEU A 460 3.20 18.12 5.76
C LEU A 460 2.25 19.03 4.95
N ALA A 461 2.64 19.50 3.77
CA ALA A 461 1.76 20.26 2.87
C ALA A 461 0.57 19.41 2.42
N PHE A 462 0.78 18.11 2.12
CA PHE A 462 -0.32 17.18 1.87
C PHE A 462 -1.15 16.87 3.12
N ALA A 463 -0.57 16.91 4.33
CA ALA A 463 -1.32 16.85 5.59
C ALA A 463 -2.30 18.02 5.75
N LEU A 464 -1.88 19.23 5.38
CA LEU A 464 -2.71 20.44 5.38
C LEU A 464 -3.77 20.39 4.28
N LEU A 465 -3.41 19.97 3.06
CA LEU A 465 -4.31 19.88 1.92
C LEU A 465 -5.44 18.86 2.16
N ALA A 466 -5.12 17.69 2.74
CA ALA A 466 -6.10 16.69 3.14
C ALA A 466 -7.09 17.20 4.20
N ARG A 467 -6.63 18.01 5.16
CA ARG A 467 -7.49 18.67 6.17
C ARG A 467 -8.33 19.81 5.56
N ARG A 468 -7.78 20.55 4.59
CA ARG A 468 -8.44 21.72 3.96
C ARG A 468 -9.53 21.31 2.97
N TRP A 469 -9.32 20.22 2.23
CA TRP A 469 -10.21 19.66 1.22
C TRP A 469 -10.42 18.13 1.40
N PRO A 470 -11.12 17.68 2.45
CA PRO A 470 -11.45 16.27 2.62
C PRO A 470 -12.28 15.73 1.44
N GLY A 471 -12.05 14.47 1.08
CA GLY A 471 -12.73 13.77 -0.02
C GLY A 471 -12.44 14.34 -1.42
N ARG A 472 -11.27 14.98 -1.62
CA ARG A 472 -10.71 15.34 -2.93
C ARG A 472 -9.26 14.84 -3.08
N MET A 473 -8.85 13.86 -2.28
CA MET A 473 -7.46 13.43 -2.14
C MET A 473 -6.90 12.81 -3.42
N ALA A 474 -7.71 12.04 -4.17
CA ALA A 474 -7.30 11.55 -5.49
C ALA A 474 -7.08 12.71 -6.51
N SER A 475 -7.77 13.84 -6.32
CA SER A 475 -7.59 15.04 -7.16
C SER A 475 -6.31 15.80 -6.79
N SER A 476 -6.00 15.95 -5.49
CA SER A 476 -4.73 16.54 -5.07
C SER A 476 -3.52 15.69 -5.44
N ALA A 477 -3.65 14.35 -5.40
CA ALA A 477 -2.61 13.45 -5.92
C ALA A 477 -2.39 13.66 -7.43
N ALA A 478 -3.45 13.76 -8.24
CA ALA A 478 -3.32 14.04 -9.66
C ALA A 478 -2.57 15.35 -9.95
N VAL A 479 -2.93 16.45 -9.27
CA VAL A 479 -2.21 17.74 -9.43
C VAL A 479 -0.74 17.64 -8.99
N ALA A 480 -0.47 16.97 -7.88
CA ALA A 480 0.89 16.74 -7.39
C ALA A 480 1.76 15.98 -8.40
N ILE A 481 1.20 14.98 -9.07
CA ILE A 481 1.92 14.15 -10.05
C ILE A 481 2.12 14.90 -11.37
N ILE A 482 1.21 15.80 -11.76
CA ILE A 482 1.43 16.72 -12.89
C ILE A 482 2.59 17.66 -12.58
N LEU A 483 2.63 18.26 -11.38
CA LEU A 483 3.76 19.09 -10.95
C LEU A 483 5.06 18.28 -10.87
N LEU A 484 5.01 17.03 -10.39
CA LEU A 484 6.16 16.12 -10.35
C LEU A 484 6.73 15.88 -11.75
N ALA A 485 5.88 15.64 -12.76
CA ALA A 485 6.30 15.49 -14.14
C ALA A 485 6.99 16.75 -14.69
N LEU A 486 6.43 17.94 -14.41
CA LEU A 486 7.01 19.22 -14.84
C LEU A 486 8.37 19.48 -14.18
N VAL A 487 8.52 19.24 -12.87
CA VAL A 487 9.80 19.39 -12.17
C VAL A 487 10.81 18.34 -12.63
N LEU A 488 10.38 17.13 -13.01
CA LEU A 488 11.28 16.10 -13.56
C LEU A 488 11.80 16.46 -14.97
N VAL A 489 11.04 17.21 -15.76
CA VAL A 489 11.52 17.79 -17.04
C VAL A 489 12.42 19.00 -16.80
N ALA A 490 12.18 19.81 -15.76
CA ALA A 490 13.15 20.85 -15.36
C ALA A 490 14.48 20.24 -14.87
N TYR A 491 14.41 19.08 -14.22
CA TYR A 491 15.57 18.35 -13.71
C TYR A 491 16.49 17.82 -14.84
N THR A 492 15.95 17.36 -15.98
CA THR A 492 16.78 16.96 -17.15
C THR A 492 17.58 18.10 -17.78
N VAL A 493 17.26 19.36 -17.44
CA VAL A 493 17.96 20.57 -17.91
C VAL A 493 18.79 21.20 -16.76
N SER A 494 18.89 20.53 -15.61
CA SER A 494 19.66 21.02 -14.45
C SER A 494 21.09 20.50 -14.51
N ASP A 495 22.01 21.39 -14.88
CA ASP A 495 23.43 21.16 -15.16
C ASP A 495 24.37 21.46 -13.97
N THR A 496 24.02 22.47 -13.18
CA THR A 496 24.79 23.02 -12.06
C THR A 496 24.28 22.48 -10.72
N ALA A 497 25.18 22.28 -9.75
CA ALA A 497 24.82 21.74 -8.42
C ALA A 497 23.67 22.50 -7.74
N ASP A 498 23.64 23.84 -7.84
CA ASP A 498 22.55 24.67 -7.29
C ASP A 498 21.21 24.42 -8.00
N SER A 499 21.20 24.30 -9.34
CA SER A 499 19.98 23.97 -10.11
C SER A 499 19.45 22.57 -9.77
N VAL A 500 20.35 21.62 -9.52
CA VAL A 500 20.05 20.26 -9.09
C VAL A 500 19.45 20.24 -7.69
N VAL A 501 20.02 20.95 -6.72
CA VAL A 501 19.43 21.07 -5.38
C VAL A 501 18.05 21.76 -5.46
N LEU A 502 17.93 22.84 -6.24
CA LEU A 502 16.70 23.60 -6.41
C LEU A 502 15.55 22.79 -7.03
N THR A 503 15.83 21.85 -7.94
CA THR A 503 14.83 20.95 -8.54
C THR A 503 14.57 19.70 -7.69
N VAL A 504 15.58 19.17 -7.00
CA VAL A 504 15.46 17.93 -6.22
C VAL A 504 14.65 18.10 -4.93
N VAL A 505 14.68 19.27 -4.27
CA VAL A 505 13.81 19.57 -3.12
C VAL A 505 12.31 19.45 -3.48
N PRO A 506 11.79 20.11 -4.53
CA PRO A 506 10.39 19.93 -4.95
C PRO A 506 10.10 18.53 -5.51
N LEU A 507 11.04 17.83 -6.15
CA LEU A 507 10.85 16.40 -6.48
C LEU A 507 10.54 15.58 -5.22
N GLY A 508 11.34 15.73 -4.15
CA GLY A 508 11.11 15.06 -2.87
C GLY A 508 9.75 15.36 -2.28
N ALA A 509 9.36 16.63 -2.27
CA ALA A 509 8.07 17.07 -1.78
C ALA A 509 6.87 16.48 -2.57
N LEU A 510 6.99 16.39 -3.89
CA LEU A 510 5.93 15.96 -4.80
C LEU A 510 5.84 14.45 -4.97
N VAL A 511 6.92 13.69 -4.73
CA VAL A 511 6.91 12.21 -4.70
C VAL A 511 6.17 11.68 -3.46
N TYR A 512 6.49 12.20 -2.28
CA TYR A 512 5.99 11.64 -1.01
C TYR A 512 4.49 11.94 -0.78
N GLY A 513 3.99 13.07 -1.27
CA GLY A 513 2.58 13.50 -1.13
C GLY A 513 1.53 12.50 -1.65
N PRO A 514 1.58 12.10 -2.93
CA PRO A 514 0.72 11.06 -3.50
C PRO A 514 0.84 9.71 -2.77
N GLN A 515 2.05 9.36 -2.31
CA GLN A 515 2.31 8.11 -1.59
C GLN A 515 1.58 8.06 -0.23
N VAL A 516 1.48 9.20 0.46
CA VAL A 516 0.63 9.35 1.65
C VAL A 516 -0.85 9.11 1.32
N ILE A 517 -1.34 9.70 0.21
CA ILE A 517 -2.75 9.64 -0.18
C ILE A 517 -3.21 8.20 -0.45
N VAL A 518 -2.35 7.35 -1.04
CA VAL A 518 -2.62 5.92 -1.21
C VAL A 518 -2.91 5.22 0.12
N ASN A 519 -2.10 5.46 1.16
CA ASN A 519 -2.33 4.88 2.49
C ASN A 519 -3.68 5.35 3.07
N VAL A 520 -4.00 6.63 2.94
CA VAL A 520 -5.25 7.22 3.46
C VAL A 520 -6.48 6.65 2.75
N LEU A 521 -6.44 6.52 1.42
CA LEU A 521 -7.54 5.96 0.66
C LEU A 521 -7.72 4.46 0.94
N THR A 522 -6.63 3.70 1.13
CA THR A 522 -6.70 2.30 1.58
C THR A 522 -7.44 2.17 2.91
N LEU A 523 -7.22 3.08 3.87
CA LEU A 523 -7.95 3.12 5.15
C LEU A 523 -9.42 3.58 5.05
N ASN A 524 -9.86 4.10 3.90
CA ASN A 524 -11.22 4.60 3.69
C ASN A 524 -12.10 3.61 2.89
N PHE A 525 -11.51 2.80 2.02
CA PHE A 525 -12.21 1.80 1.20
C PHE A 525 -12.31 0.40 1.84
N VAL A 526 -11.84 0.20 3.08
CA VAL A 526 -11.70 -1.13 3.70
C VAL A 526 -12.30 -1.15 5.12
N SER A 527 -12.89 -2.29 5.48
CA SER A 527 -13.40 -2.57 6.83
C SER A 527 -12.27 -2.61 7.87
N PRO A 528 -12.47 -2.10 9.10
CA PRO A 528 -11.50 -2.20 10.22
C PRO A 528 -11.08 -3.63 10.62
N ARG A 529 -11.73 -4.67 10.07
CA ARG A 529 -11.37 -6.09 10.24
C ARG A 529 -10.27 -6.57 9.27
N ALA A 530 -9.89 -5.78 8.26
CA ALA A 530 -8.97 -6.19 7.19
C ALA A 530 -8.03 -5.05 6.74
N VAL A 531 -7.76 -4.09 7.62
CA VAL A 531 -6.84 -2.97 7.35
C VAL A 531 -5.40 -3.48 7.22
N GLY A 532 -5.02 -4.46 8.04
CA GLY A 532 -3.69 -5.05 8.05
C GLY A 532 -3.32 -5.64 6.70
N VAL A 533 -4.12 -6.58 6.21
CA VAL A 533 -3.93 -7.26 4.92
C VAL A 533 -4.13 -6.32 3.72
N ALA A 534 -5.00 -5.31 3.80
CA ALA A 534 -5.16 -4.34 2.72
C ALA A 534 -3.95 -3.40 2.57
N VAL A 535 -3.42 -2.86 3.68
CA VAL A 535 -2.16 -2.10 3.69
C VAL A 535 -0.99 -3.02 3.29
N GLY A 536 -1.06 -4.29 3.67
CA GLY A 536 -0.13 -5.34 3.24
C GLY A 536 -0.11 -5.54 1.71
N TRP A 537 -1.29 -5.71 1.11
CA TRP A 537 -1.50 -5.94 -0.33
C TRP A 537 -1.08 -4.75 -1.18
N VAL A 538 -1.53 -3.54 -0.83
CA VAL A 538 -1.09 -2.29 -1.49
C VAL A 538 0.43 -2.09 -1.30
N GLY A 539 0.94 -2.40 -0.11
CA GLY A 539 2.37 -2.35 0.21
C GLY A 539 3.23 -3.33 -0.59
N LEU A 540 2.75 -4.55 -0.83
CA LEU A 540 3.45 -5.57 -1.61
C LEU A 540 3.75 -5.08 -3.02
N GLY A 541 2.75 -4.53 -3.73
CA GLY A 541 2.96 -3.96 -5.08
C GLY A 541 4.02 -2.85 -5.10
N GLY A 542 4.00 -1.97 -4.10
CA GLY A 542 5.00 -0.90 -3.95
C GLY A 542 6.45 -1.43 -3.88
N TYR A 543 6.71 -2.47 -3.09
CA TYR A 543 8.06 -3.00 -2.93
C TYR A 543 8.44 -4.06 -3.99
N LEU A 544 7.58 -5.05 -4.24
CA LEU A 544 7.86 -6.16 -5.15
C LEU A 544 7.81 -5.75 -6.63
N VAL A 545 6.92 -4.82 -7.00
CA VAL A 545 6.80 -4.36 -8.39
C VAL A 545 7.48 -2.99 -8.53
N GLY A 546 7.08 -1.99 -7.74
CA GLY A 546 7.57 -0.63 -7.87
C GLY A 546 9.09 -0.48 -7.66
N ALA A 547 9.58 -0.84 -6.47
CA ALA A 547 11.00 -0.73 -6.14
C ALA A 547 11.88 -1.70 -6.96
N LEU A 548 11.37 -2.88 -7.35
CA LEU A 548 12.10 -3.79 -8.22
C LEU A 548 12.23 -3.25 -9.64
N LEU A 549 11.16 -2.72 -10.24
CA LEU A 549 11.22 -2.08 -11.56
C LEU A 549 12.12 -0.83 -11.53
N ALA A 550 12.08 -0.03 -10.46
CA ALA A 550 12.99 1.10 -10.32
C ALA A 550 14.46 0.69 -10.40
N ASN A 551 14.83 -0.39 -9.72
CA ASN A 551 16.22 -0.85 -9.66
C ASN A 551 16.63 -1.79 -10.82
N THR A 552 15.72 -2.13 -11.75
CA THR A 552 16.01 -3.09 -12.82
C THR A 552 15.57 -2.67 -14.23
N ALA A 553 14.61 -1.75 -14.37
CA ALA A 553 14.20 -1.21 -15.67
C ALA A 553 14.96 0.08 -15.99
N ILE A 554 14.94 1.06 -15.08
CA ILE A 554 15.60 2.37 -15.25
C ILE A 554 17.09 2.25 -15.68
N PRO A 555 17.96 1.51 -14.97
CA PRO A 555 19.37 1.38 -15.39
C PRO A 555 19.55 0.57 -16.69
N ARG A 556 18.60 -0.29 -17.06
CA ARG A 556 18.68 -1.05 -18.34
C ARG A 556 18.25 -0.21 -19.53
N ILE A 557 17.29 0.71 -19.36
CA ILE A 557 16.91 1.68 -20.38
C ILE A 557 18.10 2.64 -20.62
N ALA A 558 18.75 3.11 -19.55
CA ALA A 558 19.93 3.95 -19.63
C ALA A 558 21.09 3.23 -20.36
N ALA A 559 21.38 1.98 -19.99
CA ALA A 559 22.46 1.20 -20.61
C ALA A 559 22.17 0.74 -22.06
N TRP A 560 20.91 0.77 -22.52
CA TRP A 560 20.53 0.43 -23.89
C TRP A 560 20.39 1.65 -24.81
N SER A 561 20.11 2.83 -24.25
CA SER A 561 19.88 4.06 -25.00
C SER A 561 20.54 5.27 -24.30
N THR A 562 19.79 6.04 -23.52
CA THR A 562 20.32 7.19 -22.76
C THR A 562 19.62 7.34 -21.40
N TRP A 563 20.25 8.11 -20.50
CA TRP A 563 19.59 8.52 -19.26
C TRP A 563 18.34 9.37 -19.52
N ASP A 564 18.32 10.23 -20.53
CA ASP A 564 17.15 11.05 -20.87
C ASP A 564 15.92 10.20 -21.22
N LEU A 565 16.09 9.11 -21.97
CA LEU A 565 14.99 8.17 -22.24
C LEU A 565 14.48 7.51 -20.95
N SER A 566 15.37 7.27 -19.99
CA SER A 566 15.04 6.67 -18.69
C SER A 566 14.26 7.66 -17.81
N LEU A 567 14.61 8.94 -17.84
CA LEU A 567 13.92 10.02 -17.14
C LEU A 567 12.58 10.36 -17.82
N ALA A 568 12.52 10.37 -19.16
CA ALA A 568 11.29 10.47 -19.93
C ALA A 568 10.32 9.31 -19.66
N THR A 569 10.84 8.09 -19.43
CA THR A 569 10.03 6.94 -19.01
C THR A 569 9.35 7.20 -17.65
N LEU A 570 10.04 7.83 -16.70
CA LEU A 570 9.42 8.25 -15.42
C LEU A 570 8.36 9.35 -15.64
N VAL A 571 8.55 10.29 -16.56
CA VAL A 571 7.52 11.28 -16.95
C VAL A 571 6.26 10.58 -17.51
N VAL A 572 6.41 9.56 -18.36
CA VAL A 572 5.28 8.74 -18.84
C VAL A 572 4.59 8.01 -17.70
N VAL A 573 5.34 7.46 -16.73
CA VAL A 573 4.77 6.83 -15.53
C VAL A 573 3.96 7.83 -14.69
N CYS A 574 4.40 9.08 -14.56
CA CYS A 574 3.59 10.15 -13.95
C CYS A 574 2.25 10.36 -14.67
N LEU A 575 2.23 10.43 -16.01
CA LEU A 575 0.98 10.58 -16.77
C LEU A 575 0.02 9.40 -16.56
N VAL A 576 0.53 8.17 -16.50
CA VAL A 576 -0.27 6.98 -16.16
C VAL A 576 -0.84 7.10 -14.74
N CYS A 577 -0.05 7.54 -13.76
CA CYS A 577 -0.52 7.74 -12.40
C CYS A 577 -1.60 8.82 -12.29
N VAL A 578 -1.52 9.91 -13.07
CA VAL A 578 -2.58 10.92 -13.18
C VAL A 578 -3.88 10.30 -13.69
N ALA A 579 -3.82 9.47 -14.74
CA ALA A 579 -5.00 8.78 -15.27
C ALA A 579 -5.63 7.82 -14.23
N LEU A 580 -4.81 7.09 -13.46
CA LEU A 580 -5.27 6.23 -12.36
C LEU A 580 -5.93 7.06 -11.23
N CYS A 581 -5.33 8.18 -10.82
CA CYS A 581 -5.90 9.11 -9.85
C CYS A 581 -7.24 9.70 -10.31
N LEU A 582 -7.39 10.05 -11.59
CA LEU A 582 -8.64 10.55 -12.16
C LEU A 582 -9.74 9.47 -12.24
N ARG A 583 -9.38 8.19 -12.42
CA ARG A 583 -10.30 7.06 -12.25
C ARG A 583 -10.70 6.90 -10.78
N LEU A 584 -9.73 6.89 -9.86
CA LEU A 584 -9.94 6.75 -8.41
C LEU A 584 -10.83 7.87 -7.84
N ARG A 585 -10.73 9.10 -8.36
CA ARG A 585 -11.63 10.22 -8.04
C ARG A 585 -13.11 9.88 -8.22
N ARG A 586 -13.48 9.05 -9.21
CA ARG A 586 -14.86 8.62 -9.44
C ARG A 586 -15.39 7.74 -8.29
N HIS A 587 -14.51 6.95 -7.67
CA HIS A 587 -14.85 6.15 -6.49
C HIS A 587 -14.83 6.99 -5.20
N GLU A 588 -13.87 7.91 -5.05
CA GLU A 588 -13.83 8.86 -3.93
C GLU A 588 -15.10 9.73 -3.86
N LEU A 589 -15.64 10.17 -5.01
CA LEU A 589 -16.90 10.93 -5.06
C LEU A 589 -18.13 10.08 -4.71
N ARG A 590 -18.18 8.79 -5.09
CA ARG A 590 -19.30 7.90 -4.73
C ARG A 590 -19.44 7.70 -3.22
N LEU A 591 -18.32 7.65 -2.48
CA LEU A 591 -18.32 7.61 -1.01
C LEU A 591 -18.98 8.83 -0.34
N ARG A 592 -19.28 9.91 -1.08
CA ARG A 592 -19.85 11.17 -0.54
C ARG A 592 -21.34 11.34 -0.86
N ILE A 593 -21.93 10.45 -1.66
CA ILE A 593 -23.30 10.57 -2.18
C ILE A 593 -24.22 9.47 -1.62
N GLY A 594 -23.65 8.36 -1.14
CA GLY A 594 -24.38 7.29 -0.43
C GLY A 594 -23.92 7.12 1.02
N GLY A 595 -23.79 8.23 1.75
CA GLY A 595 -23.42 8.29 3.17
C GLY A 595 -24.44 9.07 3.97
#